data_AF-A0A2U3CGI1-F1
#
_entry.id   AF-A0A2U3CGI1-F1
#
_cell.length_a   1.000
_cell.length_b   1.000
_cell.length_c   1.000
_cell.angle_alpha   90.00
_cell.angle_beta   90.00
_cell.angle_gamma   90.00
#
_symmetry.space_group_name_H-M   'P 1'
#
loop_
_entity.id
_entity.type
_entity.pdbx_description
1 polymer ?
#
loop_
_entity_poly.entity_id
_entity_poly.type
_entity_poly.pdbx_seq_one_letter_code
_entity_poly.pdbx_strand_id
1 'polypeptide(L)'
;MKKIIILAMHGAPPNDFPSEEKNEFFRLHSKIEASSLSLSKESLNRYDYLEEKMRTWPRNEKNDPYFYGSLDIAEQLGIVTEKPVIVGFNEFCAPTILEAITQAVHEGATKIFVLTTMLTRGGDHSEKDIPEEVSKARMKFSAVSIRFLWPYNPLSIAHFLSQQIEEISSIEEI
;
A
#
# COMPACT_ATOMS: atom_id res chain seq x y z
N MET A 1 -16.24 -18.29 8.88
CA MET A 1 -14.85 -17.80 9.05
C MET A 1 -14.68 -16.57 8.16
N LYS A 2 -14.44 -15.39 8.74
CA LYS A 2 -14.34 -14.13 7.96
C LYS A 2 -12.96 -14.03 7.32
N LYS A 3 -12.93 -13.85 6.00
CA LYS A 3 -11.72 -13.67 5.19
C LYS A 3 -11.71 -12.23 4.67
N ILE A 4 -10.65 -11.49 4.93
CA ILE A 4 -10.47 -10.10 4.46
C ILE A 4 -9.20 -10.02 3.62
N ILE A 5 -9.24 -9.20 2.58
CA ILE A 5 -8.08 -8.88 1.75
C ILE A 5 -7.52 -7.53 2.22
N ILE A 6 -6.20 -7.44 2.34
CA ILE A 6 -5.48 -6.17 2.43
C ILE A 6 -4.82 -5.94 1.07
N LEU A 7 -5.19 -4.84 0.41
CA LEU A 7 -4.52 -4.39 -0.79
C LEU A 7 -3.42 -3.40 -0.39
N ALA A 8 -2.16 -3.89 -0.40
CA ALA A 8 -0.98 -3.09 -0.14
C ALA A 8 -0.63 -2.24 -1.37
N MET A 9 -0.69 -0.93 -1.20
CA MET A 9 -0.42 0.08 -2.22
C MET A 9 0.77 0.95 -1.78
N HIS A 10 1.49 1.54 -2.73
CA HIS A 10 2.63 2.39 -2.38
C HIS A 10 2.20 3.63 -1.60
N GLY A 11 1.23 4.36 -2.13
CA GLY A 11 0.79 5.67 -1.66
C GLY A 11 1.52 6.81 -2.38
N ALA A 12 0.98 8.02 -2.28
CA ALA A 12 1.58 9.21 -2.88
C ALA A 12 1.40 10.42 -1.96
N PRO A 13 2.33 11.39 -1.99
CA PRO A 13 2.08 12.70 -1.39
C PRO A 13 0.91 13.39 -2.10
N PRO A 14 -0.04 14.01 -1.37
CA PRO A 14 -1.06 14.85 -1.97
C PRO A 14 -0.45 15.99 -2.78
N ASN A 15 -1.05 16.33 -3.92
CA ASN A 15 -0.59 17.36 -4.83
C ASN A 15 -0.60 18.76 -4.21
N ASP A 16 -1.47 19.00 -3.23
CA ASP A 16 -1.60 20.26 -2.49
C ASP A 16 -0.85 20.27 -1.15
N PHE A 17 -0.08 19.23 -0.84
CA PHE A 17 0.77 19.21 0.35
C PHE A 17 1.84 20.32 0.26
N PRO A 18 2.11 21.08 1.35
CA PRO A 18 3.02 22.22 1.31
C PRO A 18 4.40 21.86 0.77
N SER A 19 4.83 22.55 -0.29
CA SER A 19 6.04 22.16 -1.05
C SER A 19 7.32 22.23 -0.21
N GLU A 20 7.45 23.21 0.68
CA GLU A 20 8.61 23.33 1.58
C GLU A 20 8.71 22.13 2.53
N GLU A 21 7.59 21.77 3.16
CA GLU A 21 7.50 20.62 4.06
C GLU A 21 7.69 19.30 3.34
N LYS A 22 7.15 19.17 2.11
CA LYS A 22 7.37 17.99 1.26
C LYS A 22 8.85 17.77 0.98
N ASN A 23 9.53 18.84 0.57
CA ASN A 23 10.96 18.79 0.25
C ASN A 23 11.79 18.51 1.51
N GLU A 24 11.42 19.10 2.65
CA GLU A 24 12.04 18.81 3.93
C GLU A 24 11.89 17.34 4.32
N PHE A 25 10.68 16.80 4.18
CA PHE A 25 10.36 15.41 4.45
C PHE A 25 11.26 14.48 3.62
N PHE A 26 11.29 14.63 2.29
CA PHE A 26 12.11 13.77 1.43
C PHE A 26 13.61 13.86 1.76
N ARG A 27 14.10 15.06 2.07
CA ARG A 27 15.51 15.25 2.50
C ARG A 27 15.81 14.51 3.81
N LEU A 28 14.87 14.48 4.76
CA LEU A 28 15.03 13.74 6.01
C LEU A 28 14.89 12.23 5.77
N HIS A 29 13.90 11.81 4.97
CA HIS A 29 13.62 10.42 4.61
C HIS A 29 14.85 9.75 3.99
N SER A 30 15.46 10.35 2.96
CA SER A 30 16.67 9.78 2.33
C SER A 30 17.86 9.67 3.30
N LYS A 31 17.95 10.54 4.31
CA LYS A 31 18.98 10.40 5.36
C LYS A 31 18.69 9.24 6.30
N ILE A 32 17.42 9.01 6.63
CA ILE A 32 16.99 7.88 7.45
C ILE A 32 17.26 6.57 6.73
N GLU A 33 16.89 6.47 5.46
CA GLU A 33 17.16 5.29 4.61
C GLU A 33 18.66 4.99 4.52
N ALA A 34 19.49 6.03 4.40
CA ALA A 34 20.95 5.87 4.38
C ALA A 34 21.52 5.45 5.74
N SER A 35 21.11 6.11 6.84
CA SER A 35 21.44 5.74 8.23
C SER A 35 20.72 6.63 9.24
N SER A 36 19.72 6.10 9.93
CA SER A 36 18.99 6.80 11.01
C SER A 36 19.88 7.21 12.21
N LEU A 37 20.99 6.50 12.45
CA LEU A 37 21.96 6.81 13.53
C LEU A 37 22.71 8.13 13.33
N SER A 38 22.65 8.71 12.12
CA SER A 38 23.33 9.96 11.77
C SER A 38 22.53 11.24 12.07
N LEU A 39 21.27 11.09 12.50
CA LEU A 39 20.34 12.21 12.68
C LEU A 39 20.20 12.64 14.15
N SER A 40 20.03 13.94 14.36
CA SER A 40 19.69 14.47 15.69
C SER A 40 18.28 14.05 16.09
N LYS A 41 18.02 13.99 17.41
CA LYS A 41 16.66 13.73 17.94
C LYS A 41 15.63 14.74 17.42
N GLU A 42 16.03 15.99 17.25
CA GLU A 42 15.17 17.03 16.66
C GLU A 42 14.81 16.71 15.20
N SER A 43 15.77 16.23 14.41
CA SER A 43 15.54 15.85 13.01
C SER A 43 14.61 14.64 12.91
N LEU A 44 14.74 13.66 13.81
CA LEU A 44 13.85 12.51 13.89
C LEU A 44 12.42 12.93 14.26
N ASN A 45 12.27 13.75 15.31
CA ASN A 45 10.95 14.27 15.69
C ASN A 45 10.30 15.09 14.56
N ARG A 46 11.10 15.86 13.80
CA ARG A 46 10.61 16.62 12.66
C ARG A 46 10.18 15.71 11.51
N TYR A 47 10.95 14.65 11.26
CA TYR A 47 10.58 13.62 10.30
C TYR A 47 9.25 12.96 10.68
N ASP A 48 9.11 12.48 11.93
CA ASP A 48 7.90 11.82 12.41
C ASP A 48 6.68 12.75 12.31
N TYR A 49 6.84 14.03 12.65
CA TYR A 49 5.79 15.04 12.48
C TYR A 49 5.35 15.20 11.01
N LEU A 50 6.32 15.29 10.09
CA LEU A 50 6.04 15.46 8.67
C LEU A 50 5.43 14.20 8.06
N GLU A 51 5.87 13.02 8.49
CA GLU A 51 5.30 11.74 8.06
C GLU A 51 3.83 11.65 8.48
N GLU A 52 3.53 11.89 9.76
CA GLU A 52 2.17 11.84 10.29
C GLU A 52 1.27 12.86 9.60
N LYS A 53 1.77 14.09 9.42
CA LYS A 53 1.05 15.14 8.70
C LYS A 53 0.76 14.74 7.25
N MET A 54 1.71 14.11 6.56
CA MET A 54 1.53 13.65 5.19
C MET A 54 0.49 12.52 5.12
N ARG A 55 0.60 11.53 6.00
CA ARG A 55 -0.34 10.39 6.05
C ARG A 55 -1.78 10.82 6.30
N THR A 56 -1.98 11.77 7.21
CA THR A 56 -3.30 12.26 7.64
C THR A 56 -3.80 13.49 6.88
N TRP A 57 -3.05 13.97 5.88
CA TRP A 57 -3.45 15.12 5.08
C TRP A 57 -4.82 14.87 4.41
N PRO A 58 -5.76 15.83 4.43
CA PRO A 58 -7.07 15.65 3.80
C PRO A 58 -6.94 15.36 2.30
N ARG A 59 -7.59 14.28 1.84
CA ARG A 59 -7.54 13.83 0.44
C ARG A 59 -8.90 13.95 -0.24
N ASN A 60 -8.85 14.21 -1.53
CA ASN A 60 -9.96 14.17 -2.47
C ASN A 60 -9.42 13.74 -3.85
N GLU A 61 -10.31 13.36 -4.76
CA GLU A 61 -9.93 12.87 -6.11
C GLU A 61 -9.03 13.84 -6.89
N LYS A 62 -9.13 15.15 -6.62
CA LYS A 62 -8.35 16.17 -7.31
C LYS A 62 -6.93 16.29 -6.74
N ASN A 63 -6.77 16.31 -5.42
CA ASN A 63 -5.46 16.48 -4.81
C ASN A 63 -4.69 15.16 -4.68
N ASP A 64 -5.37 14.00 -4.72
CA ASP A 64 -4.71 12.71 -4.71
C ASP A 64 -5.48 11.65 -5.52
N PRO A 65 -5.34 11.69 -6.86
CA PRO A 65 -5.96 10.69 -7.72
C PRO A 65 -5.38 9.29 -7.52
N TYR A 66 -4.14 9.15 -7.01
CA TYR A 66 -3.53 7.85 -6.78
C TYR A 66 -4.19 7.11 -5.61
N PHE A 67 -4.49 7.83 -4.53
CA PHE A 67 -5.25 7.27 -3.40
C PHE A 67 -6.63 6.81 -3.84
N TYR A 68 -7.37 7.62 -4.61
CA TYR A 68 -8.70 7.23 -5.08
C TYR A 68 -8.65 6.07 -6.09
N GLY A 69 -7.69 6.07 -7.02
CA GLY A 69 -7.48 4.91 -7.90
C GLY A 69 -7.11 3.63 -7.13
N SER A 70 -6.46 3.76 -5.97
CA SER A 70 -6.20 2.62 -5.08
C SER A 70 -7.48 2.08 -4.45
N LEU A 71 -8.40 2.97 -4.06
CA LEU A 71 -9.73 2.59 -3.55
C LEU A 71 -10.58 1.93 -4.63
N ASP A 72 -10.54 2.45 -5.87
CA ASP A 72 -11.27 1.89 -7.00
C ASP A 72 -10.83 0.44 -7.28
N ILE A 73 -9.51 0.19 -7.31
CA ILE A 73 -8.98 -1.18 -7.47
C ILE A 73 -9.44 -2.08 -6.32
N ALA A 74 -9.45 -1.57 -5.08
CA ALA A 74 -9.90 -2.33 -3.93
C ALA A 74 -11.39 -2.68 -3.99
N GLU A 75 -12.23 -1.75 -4.44
CA GLU A 75 -13.66 -1.98 -4.66
C GLU A 75 -13.87 -3.06 -5.71
N GLN A 76 -13.24 -2.94 -6.89
CA GLN A 76 -13.37 -3.92 -7.96
C GLN A 76 -12.84 -5.30 -7.54
N LEU A 77 -11.73 -5.35 -6.81
CA LEU A 77 -11.21 -6.60 -6.25
C LEU A 77 -12.19 -7.22 -5.25
N GLY A 78 -12.87 -6.40 -4.45
CA GLY A 78 -13.88 -6.86 -3.52
C GLY A 78 -15.08 -7.48 -4.20
N ILE A 79 -15.55 -6.86 -5.30
CA ILE A 79 -16.62 -7.37 -6.15
C ILE A 79 -16.22 -8.72 -6.77
N VAL A 80 -15.09 -8.76 -7.49
CA VAL A 80 -14.64 -9.97 -8.21
C VAL A 80 -14.38 -11.15 -7.27
N THR A 81 -13.92 -10.86 -6.05
CA THR A 81 -13.60 -11.92 -5.08
C THR A 81 -14.72 -12.21 -4.10
N GLU A 82 -15.80 -11.44 -4.07
CA GLU A 82 -16.85 -11.46 -3.05
C GLU A 82 -16.28 -11.43 -1.61
N LYS A 83 -15.26 -10.58 -1.39
CA LYS A 83 -14.58 -10.45 -0.08
C LYS A 83 -14.40 -8.97 0.27
N PRO A 84 -14.47 -8.59 1.56
CA PRO A 84 -14.06 -7.26 1.99
C PRO A 84 -12.58 -7.02 1.66
N VAL A 85 -12.29 -5.83 1.16
CA VAL A 85 -10.93 -5.35 0.86
C VAL A 85 -10.69 -4.08 1.66
N ILE A 86 -9.53 -4.00 2.32
CA ILE A 86 -9.05 -2.79 3.01
C ILE A 86 -7.74 -2.39 2.33
N VAL A 87 -7.62 -1.13 1.91
CA VAL A 87 -6.35 -0.61 1.39
C VAL A 87 -5.42 -0.32 2.56
N GLY A 88 -4.15 -0.71 2.43
CA GLY A 88 -3.08 -0.31 3.33
C GLY A 88 -1.91 0.23 2.51
N PHE A 89 -1.28 1.29 2.99
CA PHE A 89 -0.22 1.97 2.25
C PHE A 89 1.17 1.70 2.85
N ASN A 90 2.17 1.54 1.98
CA ASN A 90 3.57 1.50 2.38
C ASN A 90 3.96 2.87 2.97
N GLU A 91 3.66 3.95 2.27
CA GLU A 91 4.18 5.28 2.57
C GLU A 91 3.16 6.38 2.28
N PHE A 92 3.43 7.57 2.84
CA PHE A 92 2.74 8.85 2.59
C PHE A 92 1.25 8.92 2.90
N CYS A 93 0.55 7.80 3.06
CA CYS A 93 -0.89 7.70 3.23
C CYS A 93 -1.23 6.86 4.46
N ALA A 94 -2.39 7.11 5.03
CA ALA A 94 -3.02 6.24 6.01
C ALA A 94 -4.21 5.48 5.36
N PRO A 95 -4.57 4.29 5.88
CA PRO A 95 -3.86 3.56 6.92
C PRO A 95 -2.59 2.88 6.38
N THR A 96 -1.60 2.63 7.24
CA THR A 96 -0.47 1.74 6.95
C THR A 96 -0.95 0.30 6.74
N ILE A 97 -0.10 -0.56 6.18
CA ILE A 97 -0.41 -1.99 6.02
C ILE A 97 -0.72 -2.66 7.37
N LEU A 98 0.06 -2.37 8.42
CA LEU A 98 -0.18 -2.92 9.75
C LEU A 98 -1.47 -2.39 10.39
N GLU A 99 -1.81 -1.12 10.17
CA GLU A 99 -3.10 -0.56 10.61
C GLU A 99 -4.28 -1.20 9.86
N ALA A 100 -4.18 -1.38 8.54
CA ALA A 100 -5.19 -2.07 7.75
C ALA A 100 -5.39 -3.52 8.20
N ILE A 101 -4.30 -4.24 8.50
CA ILE A 101 -4.37 -5.58 9.10
C ILE A 101 -5.02 -5.52 10.50
N THR A 102 -4.64 -4.55 11.34
CA THR A 102 -5.23 -4.37 12.68
C THR A 102 -6.73 -4.12 12.59
N GLN A 103 -7.18 -3.27 11.66
CA GLN A 103 -8.59 -3.05 11.38
C GLN A 103 -9.30 -4.35 10.98
N ALA A 104 -8.74 -5.11 10.04
CA ALA A 104 -9.32 -6.39 9.62
C ALA A 104 -9.47 -7.38 10.80
N VAL A 105 -8.50 -7.43 11.71
CA VAL A 105 -8.57 -8.25 12.92
C VAL A 105 -9.69 -7.78 13.84
N HIS A 106 -9.80 -6.48 14.10
CA HIS A 106 -10.89 -5.90 14.92
C HIS A 106 -12.27 -6.16 14.31
N GLU A 107 -12.35 -6.21 12.99
CA GLU A 107 -13.55 -6.59 12.25
C GLU A 107 -13.87 -8.10 12.29
N GLY A 108 -13.08 -8.91 13.00
CA GLY A 108 -13.32 -10.34 13.21
C GLY A 108 -12.72 -11.24 12.13
N ALA A 109 -11.75 -10.77 11.34
CA ALA A 109 -11.06 -11.61 10.36
C ALA A 109 -10.31 -12.76 11.06
N THR A 110 -10.57 -13.98 10.63
CA THR A 110 -9.81 -15.17 11.05
C THR A 110 -8.72 -15.53 10.04
N LYS A 111 -8.83 -14.99 8.81
CA LYS A 111 -7.85 -15.15 7.74
C LYS A 111 -7.71 -13.84 6.96
N ILE A 112 -6.47 -13.42 6.74
CA ILE A 112 -6.14 -12.18 6.04
C ILE A 112 -5.18 -12.52 4.89
N PHE A 113 -5.54 -12.07 3.69
CA PHE A 113 -4.69 -12.16 2.50
C PHE A 113 -4.15 -10.78 2.18
N VAL A 114 -2.83 -10.63 2.13
CA VAL A 114 -2.18 -9.38 1.73
C VAL A 114 -1.71 -9.55 0.28
N LEU A 115 -2.13 -8.64 -0.58
CA LEU A 115 -1.81 -8.57 -2.01
C LEU A 115 -1.24 -7.18 -2.33
N THR A 116 -0.59 -7.01 -3.48
CA THR A 116 -0.10 -5.72 -3.93
C THR A 116 -0.23 -5.58 -5.45
N THR A 117 -0.38 -4.35 -5.94
CA THR A 117 -0.34 -4.07 -7.39
C THR A 117 1.10 -3.97 -7.94
N MET A 118 2.11 -4.08 -7.08
CA MET A 118 3.52 -4.13 -7.47
C MET A 118 3.87 -5.52 -8.04
N LEU A 119 3.66 -5.67 -9.35
CA LEU A 119 3.71 -6.97 -10.03
C LEU A 119 5.13 -7.52 -10.24
N THR A 120 6.11 -6.63 -10.34
CA THR A 120 7.47 -6.96 -10.78
C THR A 120 8.38 -7.25 -9.58
N ARG A 121 9.25 -8.25 -9.72
CA ARG A 121 10.32 -8.56 -8.75
C ARG A 121 11.46 -7.53 -8.84
N GLY A 122 12.25 -7.43 -7.78
CA GLY A 122 13.40 -6.53 -7.67
C GLY A 122 13.08 -5.16 -7.05
N GLY A 123 11.84 -4.95 -6.58
CA GLY A 123 11.46 -3.74 -5.84
C GLY A 123 11.46 -3.98 -4.33
N ASP A 124 12.07 -3.07 -3.56
CA ASP A 124 12.24 -3.19 -2.11
C ASP A 124 10.90 -3.30 -1.37
N HIS A 125 9.88 -2.53 -1.76
CA HIS A 125 8.58 -2.57 -1.09
C HIS A 125 7.94 -3.95 -1.05
N SER A 126 7.92 -4.67 -2.19
CA SER A 126 7.29 -6.00 -2.24
C SER A 126 8.17 -7.11 -1.69
N GLU A 127 9.49 -6.96 -1.75
CA GLU A 127 10.43 -7.98 -1.30
C GLU A 127 10.82 -7.87 0.18
N LYS A 128 10.72 -6.67 0.76
CA LYS A 128 11.20 -6.38 2.12
C LYS A 128 10.12 -5.72 2.97
N ASP A 129 9.63 -4.55 2.57
CA ASP A 129 8.81 -3.72 3.46
C ASP A 129 7.45 -4.36 3.79
N ILE A 130 6.71 -4.82 2.78
CA ILE A 130 5.42 -5.51 3.00
C ILE A 130 5.61 -6.80 3.80
N PRO A 131 6.56 -7.69 3.47
CA PRO A 131 6.88 -8.85 4.31
C PRO A 131 7.21 -8.51 5.76
N GLU A 132 7.91 -7.40 6.02
CA GLU A 132 8.25 -6.95 7.38
C GLU A 132 6.99 -6.55 8.14
N GLU A 133 6.14 -5.71 7.56
CA GLU A 133 4.86 -5.30 8.17
C GLU A 133 3.94 -6.49 8.43
N VAL A 134 3.88 -7.44 7.49
CA VAL A 134 3.13 -8.70 7.67
C VAL A 134 3.73 -9.55 8.80
N SER A 135 5.05 -9.55 8.96
CA SER A 135 5.72 -10.27 10.05
C SER A 135 5.44 -9.64 11.40
N LYS A 136 5.48 -8.30 11.51
CA LYS A 136 5.04 -7.55 12.69
C LYS A 136 3.60 -7.89 13.05
N ALA A 137 2.70 -7.91 12.07
CA ALA A 137 1.29 -8.25 12.29
C ALA A 137 1.10 -9.70 12.76
N ARG A 138 1.84 -10.67 12.21
CA ARG A 138 1.79 -12.08 12.65
C ARG A 138 2.24 -12.26 14.09
N MET A 139 3.27 -11.52 14.52
CA MET A 139 3.70 -11.52 15.93
C MET A 139 2.62 -10.94 16.84
N LYS A 140 1.96 -9.86 16.40
CA LYS A 140 0.90 -9.19 17.16
C LYS A 140 -0.39 -10.01 17.25
N PHE A 141 -0.74 -10.76 16.21
CA PHE A 141 -2.03 -11.46 16.08
C PHE A 141 -1.87 -12.96 15.76
N SER A 142 -1.32 -13.72 16.72
CA SER A 142 -1.01 -15.15 16.55
C SER A 142 -2.21 -16.06 16.24
N ALA A 143 -3.42 -15.64 16.63
CA ALA A 143 -4.66 -16.38 16.37
C ALA A 143 -5.22 -16.20 14.95
N VAL A 144 -4.69 -15.24 14.17
CA VAL A 144 -5.20 -14.89 12.83
C VAL A 144 -4.25 -15.40 11.76
N SER A 145 -4.79 -16.08 10.73
CA SER A 145 -3.98 -16.57 9.62
C SER A 145 -3.69 -15.45 8.62
N ILE A 146 -2.50 -14.83 8.71
CA ILE A 146 -2.09 -13.75 7.80
C ILE A 146 -1.13 -14.29 6.73
N ARG A 147 -1.44 -14.08 5.46
CA ARG A 147 -0.66 -14.57 4.31
C ARG A 147 -0.42 -13.44 3.30
N PHE A 148 0.85 -13.12 3.07
CA PHE A 148 1.26 -12.30 1.93
C PHE A 148 1.35 -13.19 0.69
N LEU A 149 0.65 -12.82 -0.38
CA LEU A 149 0.47 -13.61 -1.59
C LEU A 149 1.26 -12.98 -2.76
N TRP A 150 2.59 -13.04 -2.64
CA TRP A 150 3.56 -12.53 -3.61
C TRP A 150 4.83 -13.41 -3.53
N PRO A 151 5.61 -13.62 -4.60
CA PRO A 151 5.49 -13.05 -5.94
C PRO A 151 4.41 -13.70 -6.81
N TYR A 152 3.93 -12.94 -7.80
CA TYR A 152 3.00 -13.46 -8.80
C TYR A 152 3.72 -14.34 -9.84
N ASN A 153 2.95 -15.24 -10.47
CA ASN A 153 3.43 -16.02 -11.60
C ASN A 153 3.60 -15.08 -12.82
N PRO A 154 4.79 -15.00 -13.44
CA PRO A 154 5.02 -14.16 -14.62
C PRO A 154 4.05 -14.43 -15.78
N LEU A 155 3.62 -15.70 -15.97
CA LEU A 155 2.64 -16.04 -17.00
C LEU A 155 1.27 -15.43 -16.71
N SER A 156 0.85 -15.39 -15.44
CA SER A 156 -0.40 -14.73 -15.04
C SER A 156 -0.34 -13.21 -15.27
N ILE A 157 0.81 -12.58 -15.01
CA ILE A 157 1.02 -11.17 -15.33
C ILE A 157 0.95 -10.95 -16.84
N ALA A 158 1.62 -11.78 -17.64
CA ALA A 158 1.60 -11.67 -19.10
C ALA A 158 0.18 -11.81 -19.67
N HIS A 159 -0.63 -12.72 -19.14
CA HIS A 159 -2.04 -12.85 -19.51
C HIS A 159 -2.88 -11.62 -19.14
N PHE A 160 -2.71 -11.09 -17.93
CA PHE A 160 -3.39 -9.85 -17.54
C PHE A 160 -3.05 -8.69 -18.49
N LEU A 161 -1.77 -8.54 -18.84
CA LEU A 161 -1.32 -7.51 -19.78
C LEU A 161 -1.82 -7.76 -21.21
N SER A 162 -1.93 -9.02 -21.65
CA SER A 162 -2.42 -9.34 -23.00
C SER A 162 -3.89 -9.02 -23.19
N GLN A 163 -4.71 -9.15 -22.14
CA GLN A 163 -6.13 -8.78 -22.18
C GLN A 163 -6.34 -7.31 -22.55
N GLN A 164 -5.43 -6.43 -22.16
CA GLN A 164 -5.49 -5.00 -22.51
C GLN A 164 -5.29 -4.73 -24.01
N ILE A 165 -4.62 -5.63 -24.71
CA ILE A 165 -4.44 -5.55 -26.17
C ILE A 165 -5.70 -6.08 -26.86
N GLU A 166 -6.24 -7.19 -26.39
CA GLU A 166 -7.44 -7.83 -26.97
C GLU A 166 -8.70 -6.97 -26.82
N GLU A 167 -8.82 -6.21 -25.72
CA GLU A 167 -9.87 -5.20 -25.52
C GLU A 167 -9.84 -4.09 -26.59
N ILE A 168 -8.68 -3.77 -27.15
CA ILE A 168 -8.53 -2.75 -28.21
C ILE A 168 -8.78 -3.36 -29.59
N SER A 169 -8.26 -4.57 -29.85
CA SER A 169 -8.45 -5.25 -31.14
C SER A 169 -9.91 -5.57 -31.44
N SER A 170 -10.75 -5.72 -30.42
CA SER A 170 -12.20 -5.89 -30.56
C SER A 170 -12.96 -4.59 -30.84
N ILE A 171 -12.32 -3.43 -30.71
CA ILE A 171 -12.87 -2.09 -31.02
C ILE A 171 -12.50 -1.65 -32.45
N GLU A 172 -11.35 -2.08 -32.98
CA GLU A 172 -10.89 -1.73 -34.34
C GLU A 172 -11.54 -2.57 -35.47
N GLU A 173 -12.31 -3.62 -35.14
CA GLU A 173 -13.05 -4.46 -36.10
C GLU A 173 -14.52 -4.03 -36.33
N ILE A 174 -14.94 -2.83 -35.90
CA ILE A 174 -16.28 -2.24 -36.14
C ILE A 174 -16.16 -0.96 -37.00
#